data_AF-A0AAU8XKB5-F1
#
_entry.id   AF-A0AAU8XKB5-F1
#
_cell.length_a   1.000
_cell.length_b   1.000
_cell.length_c   1.000
_cell.angle_alpha   90.00
_cell.angle_beta   90.00
_cell.angle_gamma   90.00
#
_symmetry.space_group_name_H-M   'P 1'
#
loop_
_entity.id
_entity.type
_entity.pdbx_description
1 polymer ?
#
loop_
_entity_poly.entity_id
_entity_poly.type
_entity_poly.pdbx_seq_one_letter_code
_entity_poly.pdbx_strand_id
1 'polypeptide(L)'
;MNYVKKIKDTLRTFATEETNNSIVLKGAWGTGKTFLWDEIVRNNGKHFKNRNYSYVSLFGISTLKDLKRALFENKVFRDSAISKPSTHSLREGFKDIGGESSGWMRKGSSLLNDVSAFGFRGIGPAIEALQFLRVTDTLIVLDDFERKSSTLHDKEVLGLISLLCESKNCRVLMLLNDQNLSEEYTTYHEKVFDYEINYKPTTEDAASIVFKEQTYEHDSLKTNCIALEINNLRLLKKTQRYANVITSALKNAERKILDRAFLILPMAILAIYGGKNAKIDLDFILYGRHKPLPDSGDTDPVVREKWNEVQAKAQILTDYGITTIDDFDLSIIDLVRNGYLEQAKLDKLIERFEEKIEHEKHVYKLREAWNQYHKSFLDNEPSIVEAFSEAIRSGLHFFTVHELNSVADLYYELNRAGEIHPAIDQYVLDIIPKSDLEDENDIFHWPTNPYFSQRLKEHFSGANRPNTLTFEELIELALHSKNGMQTRSVLEGIYHKDDKDYTLYLESLDSYNLTKIVRMLLKCGQITTSNEITQDMYELVFIKTYRSLSELASRSQLNKSRMSKFQGFEKLYRSLEDQHKKRDAERDCSPDASPEH
;
A
#
# COMPACT_ATOMS: atom_id res chain seq x y z
N MET A 1 -21.26 -19.47 -15.98
CA MET A 1 -21.28 -20.95 -15.79
C MET A 1 -21.65 -21.80 -17.02
N ASN A 2 -22.62 -21.45 -17.89
CA ASN A 2 -22.99 -22.31 -19.03
C ASN A 2 -21.89 -22.40 -20.12
N TYR A 3 -21.12 -21.33 -20.34
CA TYR A 3 -20.05 -21.29 -21.35
C TYR A 3 -18.87 -22.22 -21.03
N VAL A 4 -18.21 -22.07 -19.88
CA VAL A 4 -17.06 -22.92 -19.50
C VAL A 4 -17.45 -24.41 -19.46
N LYS A 5 -18.67 -24.72 -19.01
CA LYS A 5 -19.19 -26.09 -19.01
C LYS A 5 -19.26 -26.67 -20.43
N LYS A 6 -19.81 -25.93 -21.39
CA LYS A 6 -19.85 -26.36 -22.81
C LYS A 6 -18.46 -26.63 -23.36
N ILE A 7 -17.48 -25.76 -23.08
CA ILE A 7 -16.09 -25.97 -23.52
C ILE A 7 -15.50 -27.24 -22.90
N LYS A 8 -15.74 -27.50 -21.61
CA LYS A 8 -15.33 -28.76 -20.96
C LYS A 8 -15.95 -29.97 -21.63
N ASP A 9 -17.24 -29.90 -21.95
CA ASP A 9 -17.95 -31.00 -22.62
C ASP A 9 -17.39 -31.23 -24.02
N THR A 10 -17.08 -30.18 -24.79
CA THR A 10 -16.42 -30.30 -26.11
C THR A 10 -15.03 -30.95 -25.99
N LEU A 11 -14.18 -30.47 -25.08
CA LEU A 11 -12.84 -31.03 -24.87
C LEU A 11 -12.90 -32.49 -24.35
N ARG A 12 -13.91 -32.82 -23.55
CA ARG A 12 -14.15 -34.19 -23.11
C ARG A 12 -14.54 -35.08 -24.28
N THR A 13 -15.48 -34.65 -25.12
CA THR A 13 -15.89 -35.38 -26.34
C THR A 13 -14.68 -35.63 -27.22
N PHE A 14 -13.90 -34.59 -27.51
CA PHE A 14 -12.62 -34.71 -28.20
C PHE A 14 -11.70 -35.75 -27.56
N ALA A 15 -11.58 -35.80 -26.24
CA ALA A 15 -10.69 -36.75 -25.55
C ALA A 15 -11.19 -38.21 -25.57
N THR A 16 -12.48 -38.45 -25.88
CA THR A 16 -13.11 -39.78 -25.78
C THR A 16 -13.71 -40.31 -27.08
N GLU A 17 -13.84 -39.50 -28.13
CA GLU A 17 -14.40 -39.92 -29.42
C GLU A 17 -13.52 -40.97 -30.12
N GLU A 18 -14.05 -41.63 -31.15
CA GLU A 18 -13.34 -42.71 -31.86
C GLU A 18 -12.31 -42.18 -32.86
N THR A 19 -12.56 -41.01 -33.46
CA THR A 19 -11.71 -40.41 -34.49
C THR A 19 -10.50 -39.71 -33.88
N ASN A 20 -9.30 -39.98 -34.37
CA ASN A 20 -8.12 -39.21 -33.99
C ASN A 20 -8.14 -37.87 -34.71
N ASN A 21 -8.51 -36.84 -33.97
CA ASN A 21 -8.50 -35.47 -34.46
C ASN A 21 -7.30 -34.72 -33.89
N SER A 22 -6.90 -33.64 -34.56
CA SER A 22 -6.00 -32.64 -34.02
C SER A 22 -6.77 -31.33 -33.85
N ILE A 23 -6.74 -30.76 -32.64
CA ILE A 23 -7.51 -29.55 -32.32
C ILE A 23 -6.66 -28.53 -31.62
N VAL A 24 -7.14 -27.28 -31.62
CA VAL A 24 -6.51 -26.18 -30.89
C VAL A 24 -7.45 -25.65 -29.81
N LEU A 25 -6.93 -25.44 -28.60
CA LEU A 25 -7.55 -24.59 -27.59
C LEU A 25 -6.79 -23.24 -27.54
N LYS A 26 -7.40 -22.21 -28.14
CA LYS A 26 -6.86 -20.86 -28.22
C LYS A 26 -7.38 -19.98 -27.09
N GLY A 27 -6.61 -19.01 -26.67
CA GLY A 27 -7.06 -17.95 -25.77
C GLY A 27 -5.90 -17.23 -25.10
N ALA A 28 -6.17 -16.07 -24.51
CA ALA A 28 -5.13 -15.22 -23.96
C ALA A 28 -4.30 -15.90 -22.84
N TRP A 29 -3.13 -15.31 -22.54
CA TRP A 29 -2.29 -15.72 -21.42
C TRP A 29 -3.04 -15.71 -20.09
N GLY A 30 -2.90 -16.80 -19.33
CA GLY A 30 -3.43 -16.88 -17.97
C GLY A 30 -4.94 -17.08 -17.85
N THR A 31 -5.70 -17.20 -18.95
CA THR A 31 -7.16 -17.45 -18.92
C THR A 31 -7.54 -18.82 -18.35
N GLY A 32 -6.59 -19.76 -18.31
CA GLY A 32 -6.79 -21.06 -17.66
C GLY A 32 -6.91 -22.28 -18.56
N LYS A 33 -6.47 -22.19 -19.83
CA LYS A 33 -6.43 -23.33 -20.77
C LYS A 33 -5.84 -24.61 -20.15
N THR A 34 -4.63 -24.51 -19.61
CA THR A 34 -3.92 -25.62 -18.95
C THR A 34 -4.69 -26.15 -17.73
N PHE A 35 -5.26 -25.24 -16.92
CA PHE A 35 -6.07 -25.62 -15.75
C PHE A 35 -7.36 -26.37 -16.16
N LEU A 36 -8.01 -25.90 -17.22
CA LEU A 36 -9.22 -26.50 -17.78
C LEU A 36 -8.93 -27.92 -18.27
N TRP A 37 -7.86 -28.09 -19.03
CA TRP A 37 -7.45 -29.40 -19.54
C TRP A 37 -7.04 -30.35 -18.41
N ASP A 38 -6.28 -29.87 -17.43
CA ASP A 38 -5.92 -30.65 -16.24
C ASP A 38 -7.13 -31.19 -15.49
N GLU A 39 -8.20 -30.40 -15.40
CA GLU A 39 -9.45 -30.83 -14.79
C GLU A 39 -10.09 -32.00 -15.56
N ILE A 40 -10.03 -31.96 -16.89
CA ILE A 40 -10.49 -33.05 -17.76
C ILE A 40 -9.60 -34.28 -17.57
N VAL A 41 -8.28 -34.14 -17.50
CA VAL A 41 -7.37 -35.26 -17.25
C VAL A 41 -7.68 -35.92 -15.90
N ARG A 42 -7.85 -35.13 -14.84
CA ARG A 42 -8.19 -35.68 -13.51
C ARG A 42 -9.53 -36.41 -13.49
N ASN A 43 -10.54 -35.87 -14.16
CA ASN A 43 -11.90 -36.41 -14.11
C ASN A 43 -12.16 -37.53 -15.15
N ASN A 44 -11.43 -37.54 -16.26
CA ASN A 44 -11.73 -38.37 -17.44
C ASN A 44 -10.52 -39.12 -18.00
N GLY A 45 -9.31 -38.95 -17.47
CA GLY A 45 -8.08 -39.52 -18.04
C GLY A 45 -8.12 -41.03 -18.29
N LYS A 46 -8.75 -41.80 -17.39
CA LYS A 46 -8.95 -43.25 -17.54
C LYS A 46 -9.86 -43.65 -18.71
N HIS A 47 -10.70 -42.72 -19.15
CA HIS A 47 -11.67 -42.90 -20.23
C HIS A 47 -11.19 -42.35 -21.57
N PHE A 48 -9.97 -41.81 -21.63
CA PHE A 48 -9.42 -41.35 -22.90
C PHE A 48 -9.34 -42.48 -23.92
N LYS A 49 -9.62 -42.15 -25.18
CA LYS A 49 -9.68 -43.14 -26.25
C LYS A 49 -8.34 -43.82 -26.45
N ASN A 50 -7.27 -43.04 -26.58
CA ASN A 50 -5.93 -43.55 -26.79
C ASN A 50 -5.39 -44.24 -25.53
N ARG A 51 -4.64 -45.32 -25.72
CA ARG A 51 -4.05 -46.09 -24.59
C ARG A 51 -3.07 -45.28 -23.76
N ASN A 52 -2.40 -44.31 -24.39
CA ASN A 52 -1.35 -43.52 -23.76
C ASN A 52 -1.71 -42.03 -23.75
N TYR A 53 -1.06 -41.30 -22.85
CA TYR A 53 -1.15 -39.86 -22.69
C TYR A 53 0.25 -39.26 -22.64
N SER A 54 0.47 -38.11 -23.28
CA SER A 54 1.73 -37.37 -23.19
C SER A 54 1.44 -35.87 -23.19
N TYR A 55 1.93 -35.16 -22.17
CA TYR A 55 1.85 -33.70 -22.09
C TYR A 55 3.26 -33.13 -22.23
N VAL A 56 3.44 -32.20 -23.16
CA VAL A 56 4.72 -31.55 -23.44
C VAL A 56 4.51 -30.04 -23.54
N SER A 57 5.20 -29.27 -22.70
CA SER A 57 5.36 -27.82 -22.91
C SER A 57 6.46 -27.61 -23.96
N LEU A 58 6.17 -26.80 -24.97
CA LEU A 58 7.10 -26.43 -26.01
C LEU A 58 8.07 -25.33 -25.55
N PHE A 59 7.90 -24.79 -24.34
CA PHE A 59 8.77 -23.75 -23.82
C PHE A 59 10.23 -24.21 -23.76
N GLY A 60 11.10 -23.52 -24.51
CA GLY A 60 12.53 -23.83 -24.55
C GLY A 60 12.93 -25.07 -25.37
N ILE A 61 11.98 -25.73 -26.06
CA ILE A 61 12.33 -26.80 -27.01
C ILE A 61 12.95 -26.17 -28.27
N SER A 62 14.16 -26.63 -28.63
CA SER A 62 14.97 -26.02 -29.68
C SER A 62 14.96 -26.74 -31.02
N THR A 63 14.66 -28.04 -31.06
CA THR A 63 14.71 -28.82 -32.29
C THR A 63 13.54 -29.80 -32.39
N LEU A 64 13.21 -30.21 -33.62
CA LEU A 64 12.21 -31.26 -33.85
C LEU A 64 12.60 -32.59 -33.17
N LYS A 65 13.91 -32.84 -33.05
CA LYS A 65 14.45 -34.00 -32.35
C LYS A 65 14.15 -33.94 -30.84
N ASP A 66 14.37 -32.80 -30.21
CA ASP A 66 14.05 -32.61 -28.79
C ASP A 66 12.57 -32.77 -28.50
N LEU A 67 11.70 -32.27 -29.40
CA LEU A 67 10.25 -32.47 -29.31
C LEU A 67 9.88 -33.97 -29.36
N LYS A 68 10.42 -34.71 -30.35
CA LYS A 68 10.17 -36.16 -30.46
C LYS A 68 10.64 -36.93 -29.22
N ARG A 69 11.78 -36.56 -28.65
CA ARG A 69 12.29 -37.14 -27.40
C ARG A 69 11.34 -36.84 -26.23
N ALA A 70 10.94 -35.57 -26.06
CA ALA A 70 10.04 -35.15 -25.00
C ALA A 70 8.67 -35.86 -25.06
N LEU A 71 8.13 -36.08 -26.27
CA LEU A 71 6.88 -36.83 -26.46
C LEU A 71 6.98 -38.27 -25.95
N PHE A 72 8.11 -38.92 -26.20
CA PHE A 72 8.37 -40.28 -25.74
C PHE A 72 8.61 -40.35 -24.23
N GLU A 73 9.43 -39.44 -23.67
CA GLU A 73 9.78 -39.42 -22.25
C GLU A 73 8.57 -39.09 -21.35
N ASN A 74 7.67 -38.22 -21.82
CA ASN A 74 6.45 -37.87 -21.08
C ASN A 74 5.29 -38.84 -21.31
N LYS A 75 5.46 -39.83 -22.18
CA LYS A 75 4.44 -40.84 -22.47
C LYS A 75 4.15 -41.70 -21.25
N VAL A 76 2.89 -41.76 -20.85
CA VAL A 76 2.38 -42.64 -19.79
C VAL A 76 1.15 -43.39 -20.27
N PHE A 77 0.80 -44.50 -19.62
CA PHE A 77 -0.51 -45.12 -19.83
C PHE A 77 -1.62 -44.19 -19.36
N ARG A 78 -2.78 -44.19 -20.04
CA ARG A 78 -3.92 -43.33 -19.70
C ARG A 78 -4.38 -43.48 -18.23
N ASP A 79 -4.25 -44.69 -17.68
CA ASP A 79 -4.62 -44.98 -16.28
C ASP A 79 -3.72 -44.25 -15.28
N SER A 80 -2.50 -43.91 -15.71
CA SER A 80 -1.52 -43.11 -14.97
C SER A 80 -1.52 -41.63 -15.36
N ALA A 81 -2.40 -41.18 -16.25
CA ALA A 81 -2.47 -39.77 -16.64
C ALA A 81 -2.83 -38.85 -15.45
N ILE A 82 -3.63 -39.34 -14.50
CA ILE A 82 -4.06 -38.60 -13.31
C ILE A 82 -2.88 -38.29 -12.37
N SER A 83 -1.82 -39.11 -12.35
CA SER A 83 -0.65 -38.90 -11.48
C SER A 83 0.41 -37.98 -12.09
N LYS A 84 0.25 -37.55 -13.36
CA LYS A 84 1.06 -36.50 -14.01
C LYS A 84 0.19 -35.39 -14.62
N PRO A 85 -0.62 -34.66 -13.83
CA PRO A 85 -1.25 -33.45 -14.33
C PRO A 85 -0.18 -32.38 -14.61
N SER A 86 -0.43 -31.49 -15.57
CA SER A 86 0.55 -30.53 -16.11
C SER A 86 1.16 -29.57 -15.07
N THR A 87 0.54 -29.46 -13.88
CA THR A 87 0.96 -28.54 -12.81
C THR A 87 2.22 -28.95 -12.04
N HIS A 88 2.74 -30.18 -12.19
CA HIS A 88 3.93 -30.64 -11.46
C HIS A 88 5.19 -30.85 -12.32
N SER A 89 5.08 -30.80 -13.65
CA SER A 89 6.20 -31.09 -14.58
C SER A 89 7.08 -29.87 -14.92
N LEU A 90 6.75 -28.66 -14.44
CA LEU A 90 7.37 -27.40 -14.86
C LEU A 90 8.70 -27.03 -14.16
N ARG A 91 9.28 -27.88 -13.30
CA ARG A 91 10.56 -27.53 -12.64
C ARG A 91 11.63 -28.61 -12.58
N GLU A 92 11.29 -29.89 -12.74
CA GLU A 92 12.27 -30.98 -12.59
C GLU A 92 12.93 -31.40 -13.91
N GLY A 93 12.27 -31.20 -15.06
CA GLY A 93 12.80 -31.67 -16.35
C GLY A 93 13.86 -30.77 -17.01
N PHE A 94 13.97 -29.50 -16.62
CA PHE A 94 14.86 -28.52 -17.28
C PHE A 94 15.99 -27.97 -16.41
N LYS A 95 16.02 -28.27 -15.11
CA LYS A 95 17.17 -27.93 -14.27
C LYS A 95 18.42 -28.78 -14.56
N ASP A 96 18.26 -29.94 -15.17
CA ASP A 96 19.35 -30.89 -15.45
C ASP A 96 19.98 -30.75 -16.85
N ILE A 97 19.62 -29.73 -17.63
CA ILE A 97 20.17 -29.53 -19.00
C ILE A 97 21.20 -28.37 -19.04
N GLY A 98 21.31 -27.56 -17.97
CA GLY A 98 22.12 -26.34 -17.95
C GLY A 98 23.35 -26.30 -17.03
N GLY A 99 23.60 -27.31 -16.20
CA GLY A 99 24.74 -27.29 -15.29
C GLY A 99 24.89 -28.58 -14.50
N GLU A 100 26.13 -29.09 -14.46
CA GLU A 100 26.61 -30.21 -13.64
C GLU A 100 26.06 -31.60 -13.96
N SER A 101 26.82 -32.28 -14.82
CA SER A 101 26.97 -33.72 -14.82
C SER A 101 27.28 -34.26 -13.41
N SER A 102 26.34 -34.97 -12.78
CA SER A 102 26.54 -36.21 -11.97
C SER A 102 25.43 -36.41 -10.92
N GLY A 103 24.35 -37.14 -11.26
CA GLY A 103 23.39 -37.50 -10.20
C GLY A 103 22.32 -38.53 -10.55
N TRP A 104 21.75 -38.47 -11.75
CA TRP A 104 20.55 -39.27 -12.09
C TRP A 104 20.84 -40.52 -12.93
N MET A 105 22.09 -40.72 -13.35
CA MET A 105 22.53 -41.85 -14.19
C MET A 105 22.92 -43.11 -13.40
N ARG A 106 22.22 -43.44 -12.30
CA ARG A 106 22.52 -44.64 -11.47
C ARG A 106 21.35 -45.59 -11.19
N LYS A 107 20.14 -45.34 -11.67
CA LYS A 107 18.98 -46.24 -11.47
C LYS A 107 18.32 -46.72 -12.77
N GLY A 108 19.13 -47.10 -13.76
CA GLY A 108 18.67 -47.70 -15.01
C GLY A 108 19.62 -48.73 -15.63
N SER A 109 20.57 -49.27 -14.86
CA SER A 109 21.68 -50.09 -15.37
C SER A 109 21.36 -51.56 -15.65
N SER A 110 20.10 -52.00 -15.65
CA SER A 110 19.76 -53.39 -16.01
C SER A 110 19.35 -53.59 -17.46
N LEU A 111 19.15 -52.52 -18.25
CA LEU A 111 18.75 -52.62 -19.67
C LEU A 111 19.86 -52.25 -20.66
N LEU A 112 21.01 -51.76 -20.19
CA LEU A 112 22.15 -51.39 -21.05
C LEU A 112 23.19 -52.50 -21.20
N ASN A 113 23.18 -53.53 -20.34
CA ASN A 113 24.16 -54.61 -20.45
C ASN A 113 23.89 -55.54 -21.64
N ASP A 114 22.64 -55.70 -22.08
CA ASP A 114 22.30 -56.60 -23.20
C ASP A 114 22.63 -56.04 -24.59
N VAL A 115 22.90 -54.74 -24.71
CA VAL A 115 23.28 -54.12 -26.00
C VAL A 115 24.78 -54.17 -26.23
N SER A 116 25.58 -54.41 -25.18
CA SER A 116 27.04 -54.52 -25.27
C SER A 116 27.53 -55.82 -25.92
N ALA A 117 26.66 -56.82 -26.09
CA ALA A 117 26.97 -58.09 -26.75
C ALA A 117 27.02 -57.99 -28.30
N PHE A 118 26.52 -56.91 -28.89
CA PHE A 118 26.58 -56.65 -30.33
C PHE A 118 27.40 -55.39 -30.58
N GLY A 119 28.69 -55.55 -30.88
CA GLY A 119 29.71 -54.49 -31.00
C GLY A 119 29.49 -53.42 -32.09
N PHE A 120 28.37 -52.69 -32.06
CA PHE A 120 28.08 -51.59 -32.98
C PHE A 120 28.33 -50.23 -32.33
N ARG A 121 29.34 -49.51 -32.83
CA ARG A 121 29.82 -48.23 -32.32
C ARG A 121 29.10 -47.01 -32.96
N GLY A 122 27.77 -47.05 -33.09
CA GLY A 122 27.00 -46.03 -33.83
C GLY A 122 25.49 -45.92 -33.52
N ILE A 123 25.04 -46.30 -32.32
CA ILE A 123 23.62 -46.60 -32.02
C ILE A 123 22.76 -45.39 -31.58
N GLY A 124 23.34 -44.20 -31.38
CA GLY A 124 22.59 -43.02 -30.91
C GLY A 124 21.39 -42.64 -31.80
N PRO A 125 21.58 -42.40 -33.10
CA PRO A 125 20.49 -42.07 -34.02
C PRO A 125 19.46 -43.20 -34.21
N ALA A 126 19.90 -44.46 -34.11
CA ALA A 126 19.03 -45.63 -34.26
C ALA A 126 18.10 -45.82 -33.04
N ILE A 127 18.60 -45.59 -31.82
CA ILE A 127 17.80 -45.63 -30.59
C ILE A 127 16.73 -44.53 -30.61
N GLU A 128 17.07 -43.33 -31.06
CA GLU A 128 16.14 -42.19 -31.15
C GLU A 128 15.00 -42.44 -32.15
N ALA A 129 15.31 -43.01 -33.32
CA ALA A 129 14.31 -43.42 -34.29
C ALA A 129 13.36 -44.48 -33.68
N LEU A 130 13.91 -45.47 -32.98
CA LEU A 130 13.12 -46.51 -32.28
C LEU A 130 12.23 -45.94 -31.17
N GLN A 131 12.68 -44.92 -30.44
CA GLN A 131 11.89 -44.24 -29.41
C GLN A 131 10.70 -43.50 -30.02
N PHE A 132 10.92 -42.73 -31.09
CA PHE A 132 9.83 -42.05 -31.79
C PHE A 132 8.84 -43.03 -32.44
N LEU A 133 9.31 -44.16 -32.97
CA LEU A 133 8.43 -45.22 -33.48
C LEU A 133 7.44 -45.75 -32.43
N ARG A 134 7.79 -45.66 -31.14
CA ARG A 134 6.92 -46.05 -30.01
C ARG A 134 5.92 -44.96 -29.60
N VAL A 135 5.98 -43.76 -30.17
CA VAL A 135 4.95 -42.73 -29.98
C VAL A 135 3.78 -43.04 -30.92
N THR A 136 2.97 -44.00 -30.50
CA THR A 136 1.75 -44.47 -31.17
C THR A 136 0.63 -44.62 -30.16
N ASP A 137 -0.62 -44.55 -30.63
CA ASP A 137 -1.83 -44.71 -29.81
C ASP A 137 -1.77 -43.82 -28.55
N THR A 138 -1.56 -42.52 -28.76
CA THR A 138 -1.29 -41.55 -27.70
C THR A 138 -2.14 -40.29 -27.89
N LEU A 139 -2.80 -39.83 -26.83
CA LEU A 139 -3.36 -38.48 -26.74
C LEU A 139 -2.24 -37.53 -26.29
N ILE A 140 -1.85 -36.63 -27.17
CA ILE A 140 -0.73 -35.72 -27.01
C ILE A 140 -1.25 -34.31 -26.75
N VAL A 141 -0.69 -33.64 -25.75
CA VAL A 141 -0.94 -32.23 -25.47
C VAL A 141 0.34 -31.46 -25.68
N LEU A 142 0.30 -30.47 -26.57
CA LEU A 142 1.39 -29.52 -26.80
C LEU A 142 0.97 -28.17 -26.21
N ASP A 143 1.68 -27.67 -25.21
CA ASP A 143 1.40 -26.37 -24.56
C ASP A 143 2.54 -25.36 -24.80
N ASP A 144 2.30 -24.08 -24.51
CA ASP A 144 3.26 -22.97 -24.68
C ASP A 144 3.88 -22.92 -26.10
N PHE A 145 3.09 -23.19 -27.15
CA PHE A 145 3.58 -23.21 -28.56
C PHE A 145 4.32 -21.93 -28.95
N GLU A 146 3.78 -20.78 -28.55
CA GLU A 146 4.34 -19.46 -28.79
C GLU A 146 5.66 -19.18 -28.05
N ARG A 147 6.08 -20.04 -27.11
CA ARG A 147 7.34 -19.89 -26.36
C ARG A 147 8.40 -20.94 -26.70
N LYS A 148 8.23 -21.70 -27.78
CA LYS A 148 9.30 -22.55 -28.33
C LYS A 148 10.51 -21.71 -28.77
N SER A 149 11.68 -22.33 -28.87
CA SER A 149 12.86 -21.62 -29.38
C SER A 149 12.65 -21.18 -30.82
N SER A 150 13.25 -20.05 -31.21
CA SER A 150 13.19 -19.54 -32.59
C SER A 150 13.85 -20.47 -33.61
N THR A 151 14.65 -21.45 -33.16
CA THR A 151 15.28 -22.46 -34.02
C THR A 151 14.35 -23.59 -34.43
N LEU A 152 13.22 -23.77 -33.74
CA LEU A 152 12.20 -24.74 -34.09
C LEU A 152 11.07 -24.03 -34.84
N HIS A 153 10.95 -24.29 -36.14
CA HIS A 153 9.96 -23.61 -36.99
C HIS A 153 8.55 -24.14 -36.75
N ASP A 154 7.53 -23.29 -36.97
CA ASP A 154 6.13 -23.63 -36.75
C ASP A 154 5.72 -24.77 -37.69
N LYS A 155 6.16 -24.74 -38.95
CA LYS A 155 5.88 -25.79 -39.93
C LYS A 155 6.43 -27.16 -39.53
N GLU A 156 7.53 -27.22 -38.76
CA GLU A 156 8.12 -28.48 -38.33
C GLU A 156 7.26 -29.13 -37.24
N VAL A 157 6.74 -28.32 -36.31
CA VAL A 157 5.81 -28.78 -35.28
C VAL A 157 4.49 -29.20 -35.93
N LEU A 158 3.94 -28.37 -36.81
CA LEU A 158 2.69 -28.65 -37.52
C LEU A 158 2.79 -29.90 -38.41
N GLY A 159 3.91 -30.07 -39.13
CA GLY A 159 4.19 -31.29 -39.90
C GLY A 159 4.31 -32.53 -39.02
N LEU A 160 4.85 -32.41 -37.80
CA LEU A 160 4.86 -33.51 -36.85
C LEU A 160 3.46 -33.88 -36.36
N ILE A 161 2.59 -32.91 -36.13
CA ILE A 161 1.20 -33.13 -35.71
C ILE A 161 0.45 -33.94 -36.77
N SER A 162 0.52 -33.52 -38.05
CA SER A 162 -0.08 -34.25 -39.16
C SER A 162 0.44 -35.70 -39.24
N LEU A 163 1.77 -35.91 -39.15
CA LEU A 163 2.36 -37.26 -39.12
C LEU A 163 1.82 -38.14 -37.96
N LEU A 164 1.67 -37.55 -36.77
CA LEU A 164 1.19 -38.26 -35.58
C LEU A 164 -0.27 -38.69 -35.75
N CYS A 165 -1.12 -37.80 -36.26
CA CYS A 165 -2.55 -38.09 -36.46
C CYS A 165 -2.77 -39.08 -37.60
N GLU A 166 -2.16 -38.87 -38.76
CA GLU A 166 -2.40 -39.67 -39.96
C GLU A 166 -1.78 -41.07 -39.89
N SER A 167 -0.59 -41.20 -39.28
CA SER A 167 0.23 -42.42 -39.40
C SER A 167 0.51 -43.16 -38.08
N LYS A 168 0.20 -42.56 -36.91
CA LYS A 168 0.58 -43.12 -35.59
C LYS A 168 -0.60 -43.41 -34.67
N ASN A 169 -1.83 -43.24 -35.14
CA ASN A 169 -3.05 -43.40 -34.33
C ASN A 169 -3.01 -42.47 -33.09
N CYS A 170 -2.48 -41.25 -33.25
CA CYS A 170 -2.38 -40.28 -32.17
C CYS A 170 -3.43 -39.18 -32.31
N ARG A 171 -3.88 -38.67 -31.17
CA ARG A 171 -4.76 -37.49 -31.07
C ARG A 171 -3.94 -36.34 -30.52
N VAL A 172 -4.12 -35.12 -31.04
CA VAL A 172 -3.32 -33.97 -30.59
C VAL A 172 -4.21 -32.81 -30.16
N LEU A 173 -3.99 -32.32 -28.94
CA LEU A 173 -4.52 -31.05 -28.46
C LEU A 173 -3.37 -30.05 -28.37
N MET A 174 -3.46 -28.94 -29.10
CA MET A 174 -2.54 -27.84 -28.93
C MET A 174 -3.15 -26.72 -28.08
N LEU A 175 -2.47 -26.33 -27.01
CA LEU A 175 -2.80 -25.19 -26.17
C LEU A 175 -1.91 -24.03 -26.61
N LEU A 176 -2.50 -22.92 -27.02
CA LEU A 176 -1.72 -21.77 -27.48
C LEU A 176 -2.33 -20.44 -27.06
N ASN A 177 -1.46 -19.45 -26.95
CA ASN A 177 -1.86 -18.06 -26.83
C ASN A 177 -2.18 -17.47 -28.21
N ASP A 178 -3.35 -16.87 -28.34
CA ASP A 178 -3.86 -16.33 -29.62
C ASP A 178 -3.30 -14.96 -29.99
N GLN A 179 -2.48 -14.35 -29.12
CA GLN A 179 -1.83 -13.07 -29.41
C GLN A 179 -0.48 -13.28 -30.11
N ASN A 180 -0.27 -12.59 -31.23
CA ASN A 180 0.99 -12.53 -32.00
C ASN A 180 1.45 -13.88 -32.56
N LEU A 181 0.54 -14.61 -33.20
CA LEU A 181 0.89 -15.83 -33.96
C LEU A 181 1.69 -15.50 -35.21
N SER A 182 2.56 -16.41 -35.64
CA SER A 182 3.42 -16.22 -36.81
C SER A 182 2.64 -16.36 -38.13
N GLU A 183 3.17 -15.79 -39.21
CA GLU A 183 2.65 -16.03 -40.57
C GLU A 183 2.74 -17.50 -40.97
N GLU A 184 3.77 -18.21 -40.51
CA GLU A 184 3.98 -19.63 -40.78
C GLU A 184 2.86 -20.46 -40.17
N TYR A 185 2.50 -20.22 -38.91
CA TYR A 185 1.32 -20.83 -38.28
C TYR A 185 0.05 -20.52 -39.07
N THR A 186 -0.17 -19.25 -39.40
CA THR A 186 -1.38 -18.79 -40.08
C THR A 186 -1.56 -19.47 -41.44
N THR A 187 -0.46 -19.73 -42.15
CA THR A 187 -0.48 -20.38 -43.47
C THR A 187 -0.84 -21.86 -43.42
N TYR A 188 -0.40 -22.59 -42.38
CA TYR A 188 -0.47 -24.05 -42.35
C TYR A 188 -1.54 -24.62 -41.40
N HIS A 189 -1.99 -23.86 -40.39
CA HIS A 189 -2.83 -24.38 -39.31
C HIS A 189 -4.16 -24.98 -39.79
N GLU A 190 -4.83 -24.37 -40.78
CA GLU A 190 -6.14 -24.82 -41.30
C GLU A 190 -6.09 -26.27 -41.82
N LYS A 191 -4.98 -26.67 -42.42
CA LYS A 191 -4.81 -28.04 -42.97
C LYS A 191 -4.45 -29.07 -41.90
N VAL A 192 -3.99 -28.61 -40.74
CA VAL A 192 -3.46 -29.49 -39.69
C VAL A 192 -4.54 -29.78 -38.66
N PHE A 193 -5.30 -28.77 -38.25
CA PHE A 193 -6.30 -28.86 -37.20
C PHE A 193 -7.71 -29.01 -37.75
N ASP A 194 -8.45 -29.99 -37.25
CA ASP A 194 -9.84 -30.27 -37.65
C ASP A 194 -10.79 -29.16 -37.21
N TYR A 195 -10.56 -28.60 -36.02
CA TYR A 195 -11.28 -27.44 -35.51
C TYR A 195 -10.55 -26.75 -34.37
N GLU A 196 -10.98 -25.52 -34.08
CA GLU A 196 -10.40 -24.68 -33.05
C GLU A 196 -11.45 -24.25 -32.02
N ILE A 197 -11.05 -24.24 -30.76
CA ILE A 197 -11.87 -23.84 -29.63
C ILE A 197 -11.31 -22.53 -29.08
N ASN A 198 -12.09 -21.45 -29.15
CA ASN A 198 -11.73 -20.19 -28.51
C ASN A 198 -12.18 -20.19 -27.03
N TYR A 199 -11.22 -20.13 -26.11
CA TYR A 199 -11.43 -20.11 -24.67
C TYR A 199 -11.20 -18.71 -24.08
N LYS A 200 -12.31 -18.03 -23.81
CA LYS A 200 -12.37 -16.69 -23.26
C LYS A 200 -13.36 -16.64 -22.10
N PRO A 201 -13.00 -17.18 -20.91
CA PRO A 201 -13.87 -17.12 -19.75
C PRO A 201 -14.14 -15.66 -19.36
N THR A 202 -15.34 -15.40 -18.82
CA THR A 202 -15.63 -14.09 -18.22
C THR A 202 -14.85 -13.91 -16.92
N THR A 203 -14.80 -12.67 -16.44
CA THR A 203 -14.22 -12.30 -15.15
C THR A 203 -14.87 -13.08 -14.00
N GLU A 204 -16.19 -13.27 -14.06
CA GLU A 204 -16.95 -14.02 -13.06
C GLU A 204 -16.62 -15.51 -13.12
N ASP A 205 -16.52 -16.09 -14.32
CA ASP A 205 -16.14 -17.50 -14.50
C ASP A 205 -14.71 -17.72 -13.97
N ALA A 206 -13.76 -16.83 -14.29
CA ALA A 206 -12.37 -16.92 -13.82
C ALA A 206 -12.25 -16.74 -12.29
N ALA A 207 -12.92 -15.75 -11.72
CA ALA A 207 -12.91 -15.51 -10.27
C ALA A 207 -13.55 -16.68 -9.51
N SER A 208 -14.64 -17.26 -10.03
CA SER A 208 -15.30 -18.43 -9.43
C SER A 208 -14.46 -19.71 -9.51
N ILE A 209 -13.50 -19.79 -10.44
CA ILE A 209 -12.55 -20.92 -10.49
C ILE A 209 -11.57 -20.86 -9.31
N VAL A 210 -11.21 -19.67 -8.82
CA VAL A 210 -10.21 -19.49 -7.75
C VAL A 210 -10.87 -19.36 -6.37
N PHE A 211 -11.89 -18.50 -6.26
CA PHE A 211 -12.61 -18.21 -5.02
C PHE A 211 -13.86 -19.10 -4.92
N LYS A 212 -13.66 -20.35 -4.48
CA LYS A 212 -14.72 -21.39 -4.48
C LYS A 212 -15.51 -21.49 -3.17
N GLU A 213 -14.85 -21.20 -2.06
CA GLU A 213 -15.46 -21.31 -0.73
C GLU A 213 -16.49 -20.20 -0.53
N GLN A 214 -17.61 -20.53 0.13
CA GLN A 214 -18.64 -19.57 0.53
C GLN A 214 -18.21 -18.88 1.83
N THR A 215 -17.13 -18.12 1.73
CA THR A 215 -16.60 -17.29 2.82
C THR A 215 -16.67 -15.83 2.40
N TYR A 216 -16.78 -14.96 3.39
CA TYR A 216 -16.80 -13.53 3.10
C TYR A 216 -15.55 -13.07 2.36
N GLU A 217 -14.38 -13.60 2.76
CA GLU A 217 -13.11 -13.23 2.19
C GLU A 217 -13.10 -13.51 0.68
N HIS A 218 -13.61 -14.68 0.28
CA HIS A 218 -13.76 -15.03 -1.12
C HIS A 218 -14.77 -14.16 -1.85
N ASP A 219 -15.93 -13.85 -1.24
CA ASP A 219 -16.95 -13.00 -1.87
C ASP A 219 -16.44 -11.56 -2.07
N SER A 220 -15.74 -11.00 -1.09
CA SER A 220 -15.13 -9.67 -1.16
C SER A 220 -14.04 -9.61 -2.24
N LEU A 221 -13.08 -10.55 -2.22
CA LEU A 221 -12.02 -10.62 -3.23
C LEU A 221 -12.59 -10.86 -4.64
N LYS A 222 -13.60 -11.71 -4.77
CA LYS A 222 -14.27 -11.99 -6.04
C LYS A 222 -14.92 -10.73 -6.61
N THR A 223 -15.68 -10.01 -5.79
CA THR A 223 -16.33 -8.74 -6.17
C THR A 223 -15.29 -7.74 -6.67
N ASN A 224 -14.22 -7.57 -5.90
CA ASN A 224 -13.15 -6.62 -6.22
C ASN A 224 -12.34 -7.01 -7.46
N CYS A 225 -12.08 -8.31 -7.68
CA CYS A 225 -11.41 -8.79 -8.89
C CYS A 225 -12.27 -8.65 -10.14
N ILE A 226 -13.59 -8.85 -10.03
CA ILE A 226 -14.55 -8.66 -11.12
C ILE A 226 -14.62 -7.18 -11.52
N ALA A 227 -14.71 -6.28 -10.53
CA ALA A 227 -14.75 -4.83 -10.78
C ALA A 227 -13.48 -4.32 -11.48
N LEU A 228 -12.32 -4.93 -11.22
CA LEU A 228 -11.05 -4.64 -11.91
C LEU A 228 -10.86 -5.41 -13.22
N GLU A 229 -11.87 -6.14 -13.68
CA GLU A 229 -11.85 -6.96 -14.89
C GLU A 229 -10.71 -8.01 -14.93
N ILE A 230 -10.32 -8.54 -13.76
CA ILE A 230 -9.21 -9.51 -13.67
C ILE A 230 -9.70 -10.90 -14.09
N ASN A 231 -9.38 -11.30 -15.31
CA ASN A 231 -9.69 -12.64 -15.85
C ASN A 231 -8.47 -13.59 -15.90
N ASN A 232 -7.30 -13.14 -15.47
CA ASN A 232 -6.08 -13.95 -15.44
C ASN A 232 -6.01 -14.78 -14.16
N LEU A 233 -6.15 -16.11 -14.27
CA LEU A 233 -6.12 -17.04 -13.14
C LEU A 233 -4.81 -16.99 -12.34
N ARG A 234 -3.67 -16.61 -12.96
CA ARG A 234 -2.40 -16.47 -12.22
C ARG A 234 -2.46 -15.27 -11.27
N LEU A 235 -3.06 -14.16 -11.71
CA LEU A 235 -3.26 -12.98 -10.87
C LEU A 235 -4.25 -13.29 -9.75
N LEU A 236 -5.39 -13.91 -10.07
CA LEU A 236 -6.39 -14.30 -9.07
C LEU A 236 -5.82 -15.25 -8.00
N LYS A 237 -5.06 -16.28 -8.39
CA LYS A 237 -4.37 -17.18 -7.44
C LYS A 237 -3.34 -16.45 -6.58
N LYS A 238 -2.64 -15.46 -7.17
CA LYS A 238 -1.69 -14.63 -6.43
C LYS A 238 -2.44 -13.74 -5.42
N THR A 239 -3.55 -13.13 -5.80
CA THR A 239 -4.46 -12.41 -4.90
C THR A 239 -4.89 -13.30 -3.75
N GLN A 240 -5.41 -14.51 -4.00
CA GLN A 240 -5.80 -15.44 -2.94
C GLN A 240 -4.64 -15.76 -1.98
N ARG A 241 -3.43 -15.99 -2.51
CA ARG A 241 -2.25 -16.27 -1.69
C ARG A 241 -1.91 -15.11 -0.75
N TYR A 242 -1.88 -13.88 -1.25
CA TYR A 242 -1.59 -12.72 -0.40
C TYR A 242 -2.75 -12.39 0.54
N ALA A 243 -4.00 -12.61 0.13
CA ALA A 243 -5.15 -12.44 0.99
C ALA A 243 -5.05 -13.35 2.22
N ASN A 244 -4.61 -14.61 2.07
CA ASN A 244 -4.40 -15.50 3.21
C ASN A 244 -3.33 -14.98 4.19
N VAL A 245 -2.28 -14.32 3.69
CA VAL A 245 -1.27 -13.66 4.53
C VAL A 245 -1.90 -12.50 5.31
N ILE A 246 -2.68 -11.66 4.63
CA ILE A 246 -3.39 -10.52 5.23
C ILE A 246 -4.39 -11.01 6.29
N THR A 247 -5.24 -11.98 5.97
CA THR A 247 -6.24 -12.53 6.92
C THR A 247 -5.56 -13.08 8.16
N SER A 248 -4.40 -13.71 8.02
CA SER A 248 -3.63 -14.22 9.17
C SER A 248 -3.08 -13.07 10.03
N ALA A 249 -2.59 -12.01 9.40
CA ALA A 249 -2.05 -10.83 10.09
C ALA A 249 -3.16 -9.96 10.74
N LEU A 250 -4.35 -9.93 10.15
CA LEU A 250 -5.49 -9.09 10.58
C LEU A 250 -6.55 -9.88 11.36
N LYS A 251 -6.22 -11.05 11.92
CA LYS A 251 -7.20 -11.96 12.53
C LYS A 251 -8.07 -11.31 13.62
N ASN A 252 -7.52 -10.35 14.35
CA ASN A 252 -8.19 -9.65 15.45
C ASN A 252 -8.63 -8.23 15.09
N ALA A 253 -8.35 -7.76 13.87
CA ALA A 253 -8.65 -6.40 13.46
C ALA A 253 -10.13 -6.22 13.13
N GLU A 254 -10.63 -4.99 13.23
CA GLU A 254 -11.99 -4.67 12.81
C GLU A 254 -12.24 -5.02 11.33
N ARG A 255 -13.49 -5.41 11.03
CA ARG A 255 -13.88 -5.84 9.69
C ARG A 255 -13.58 -4.81 8.60
N LYS A 256 -13.79 -3.52 8.89
CA LYS A 256 -13.50 -2.42 7.96
C LYS A 256 -12.05 -2.40 7.49
N ILE A 257 -11.10 -2.81 8.33
CA ILE A 257 -9.67 -2.85 8.01
C ILE A 257 -9.39 -3.98 7.01
N LEU A 258 -10.01 -5.15 7.21
CA LEU A 258 -9.93 -6.26 6.26
C LEU A 258 -10.57 -5.90 4.91
N ASP A 259 -11.70 -5.20 4.93
CA ASP A 259 -12.38 -4.72 3.72
C ASP A 259 -11.50 -3.76 2.93
N ARG A 260 -10.85 -2.82 3.63
CA ARG A 260 -9.88 -1.91 3.01
C ARG A 260 -8.71 -2.68 2.40
N ALA A 261 -8.15 -3.65 3.12
CA ALA A 261 -7.05 -4.47 2.61
C ALA A 261 -7.46 -5.27 1.35
N PHE A 262 -8.67 -5.82 1.32
CA PHE A 262 -9.20 -6.57 0.17
C PHE A 262 -9.66 -5.71 -0.99
N LEU A 263 -9.88 -4.41 -0.78
CA LEU A 263 -10.04 -3.43 -1.85
C LEU A 263 -8.69 -3.12 -2.50
N ILE A 264 -7.64 -2.88 -1.71
CA ILE A 264 -6.32 -2.48 -2.22
C ILE A 264 -5.58 -3.65 -2.86
N LEU A 265 -5.67 -4.86 -2.28
CA LEU A 265 -4.85 -5.99 -2.70
C LEU A 265 -5.03 -6.38 -4.19
N PRO A 266 -6.24 -6.59 -4.72
CA PRO A 266 -6.43 -6.94 -6.14
C PRO A 266 -5.91 -5.85 -7.08
N MET A 267 -6.10 -4.59 -6.70
CA MET A 267 -5.59 -3.43 -7.44
C MET A 267 -4.05 -3.44 -7.49
N ALA A 268 -3.39 -3.63 -6.35
CA ALA A 268 -1.93 -3.72 -6.28
C ALA A 268 -1.39 -4.89 -7.11
N ILE A 269 -2.06 -6.04 -7.08
CA ILE A 269 -1.70 -7.21 -7.89
C ILE A 269 -1.82 -6.91 -9.39
N LEU A 270 -2.90 -6.27 -9.81
CA LEU A 270 -3.09 -5.88 -11.22
C LEU A 270 -2.04 -4.86 -11.67
N ALA A 271 -1.78 -3.83 -10.87
CA ALA A 271 -0.80 -2.79 -11.19
C ALA A 271 0.64 -3.34 -11.29
N ILE A 272 1.02 -4.29 -10.43
CA ILE A 272 2.38 -4.85 -10.40
C ILE A 272 2.58 -5.96 -11.43
N TYR A 273 1.59 -6.84 -11.60
CA TYR A 273 1.74 -8.09 -12.37
C TYR A 273 0.86 -8.16 -13.63
N GLY A 274 -0.03 -7.20 -13.86
CA GLY A 274 -0.98 -7.20 -14.98
C GLY A 274 -0.36 -6.94 -16.34
N GLY A 275 0.86 -6.39 -16.39
CA GLY A 275 1.55 -6.05 -17.64
C GLY A 275 0.70 -5.15 -18.53
N LYS A 276 0.60 -5.46 -19.82
CA LYS A 276 -0.18 -4.67 -20.80
C LYS A 276 -1.68 -4.60 -20.51
N ASN A 277 -2.21 -5.50 -19.68
CA ASN A 277 -3.64 -5.51 -19.33
C ASN A 277 -3.95 -4.60 -18.13
N ALA A 278 -2.92 -4.09 -17.44
CA ALA A 278 -3.11 -3.14 -16.34
C ALA A 278 -3.47 -1.77 -16.93
N LYS A 279 -4.71 -1.33 -16.74
CA LYS A 279 -5.16 0.02 -17.13
C LYS A 279 -4.56 1.12 -16.22
N ILE A 280 -4.15 0.73 -15.02
CA ILE A 280 -3.53 1.62 -14.02
C ILE A 280 -2.19 1.03 -13.61
N ASP A 281 -1.15 1.85 -13.68
CA ASP A 281 0.19 1.53 -13.23
C ASP A 281 0.44 1.98 -11.79
N LEU A 282 1.43 1.34 -11.16
CA LEU A 282 1.75 1.56 -9.75
C LEU A 282 2.25 2.99 -9.47
N ASP A 283 2.95 3.61 -10.42
CA ASP A 283 3.44 4.98 -10.26
C ASP A 283 2.27 5.98 -10.23
N PHE A 284 1.22 5.72 -11.01
CA PHE A 284 0.00 6.52 -10.98
C PHE A 284 -0.74 6.38 -9.65
N ILE A 285 -0.83 5.16 -9.10
CA ILE A 285 -1.46 4.91 -7.80
C ILE A 285 -0.74 5.66 -6.68
N LEU A 286 0.59 5.61 -6.68
CA LEU A 286 1.41 6.19 -5.60
C LEU A 286 1.60 7.71 -5.74
N TYR A 287 1.79 8.19 -6.97
CA TYR A 287 2.27 9.57 -7.21
C TYR A 287 1.44 10.33 -8.25
N GLY A 288 0.66 9.64 -9.07
CA GLY A 288 -0.02 10.21 -10.24
C GLY A 288 -0.93 11.40 -9.91
N ARG A 289 -1.59 11.38 -8.75
CA ARG A 289 -2.52 12.46 -8.33
C ARG A 289 -1.83 13.70 -7.76
N HIS A 290 -0.56 13.61 -7.38
CA HIS A 290 0.22 14.72 -6.83
C HIS A 290 1.08 15.40 -7.91
N LYS A 291 1.15 14.82 -9.11
CA LYS A 291 1.86 15.44 -10.24
C LYS A 291 1.01 16.60 -10.78
N PRO A 292 1.63 17.74 -11.14
CA PRO A 292 0.93 18.83 -11.80
C PRO A 292 0.19 18.28 -13.03
N LEU A 293 -1.11 18.51 -13.09
CA LEU A 293 -1.90 18.18 -14.27
C LEU A 293 -1.41 19.06 -15.44
N PRO A 294 -1.31 18.50 -16.66
CA PRO A 294 -1.11 19.33 -17.84
C PRO A 294 -2.25 20.36 -17.97
N ASP A 295 -1.98 21.51 -18.57
CA ASP A 295 -3.00 22.55 -18.74
C ASP A 295 -4.16 22.04 -19.61
N SER A 296 -5.37 22.03 -19.05
CA SER A 296 -6.60 21.63 -19.74
C SER A 296 -6.94 22.52 -20.94
N GLY A 297 -6.39 23.74 -20.99
CA GLY A 297 -6.56 24.68 -22.09
C GLY A 297 -5.54 24.50 -23.23
N ASP A 298 -4.54 23.65 -23.07
CA ASP A 298 -3.51 23.45 -24.09
C ASP A 298 -4.12 22.83 -25.36
N THR A 299 -3.65 23.31 -26.51
CA THR A 299 -4.11 22.86 -27.85
C THR A 299 -3.18 21.80 -28.44
N ASP A 300 -2.01 21.56 -27.84
CA ASP A 300 -1.09 20.52 -28.26
C ASP A 300 -1.75 19.13 -28.13
N PRO A 301 -1.88 18.37 -29.24
CA PRO A 301 -2.46 17.02 -29.23
C PRO A 301 -1.80 16.06 -28.23
N VAL A 302 -0.47 16.15 -28.04
CA VAL A 302 0.28 15.28 -27.14
C VAL A 302 -0.03 15.60 -25.68
N VAL A 303 -0.21 16.88 -25.36
CA VAL A 303 -0.58 17.34 -24.01
C VAL A 303 -2.01 16.92 -23.68
N ARG A 304 -2.93 17.07 -24.64
CA ARG A 304 -4.33 16.62 -24.51
C ARG A 304 -4.46 15.10 -24.33
N GLU A 305 -3.71 14.33 -25.10
CA GLU A 305 -3.71 12.87 -24.98
C GLU A 305 -3.26 12.43 -23.58
N LYS A 306 -2.18 13.01 -23.06
CA LYS A 306 -1.72 12.76 -21.68
C LYS A 306 -2.74 13.19 -20.63
N TRP A 307 -3.41 14.33 -20.82
CA TRP A 307 -4.46 14.80 -19.91
C TRP A 307 -5.62 13.80 -19.86
N ASN A 308 -6.10 13.35 -21.03
CA ASN A 308 -7.16 12.36 -21.14
C ASN A 308 -6.76 11.02 -20.50
N GLU A 309 -5.52 10.57 -20.69
CA GLU A 309 -5.00 9.35 -20.06
C GLU A 309 -5.00 9.46 -18.52
N VAL A 310 -4.53 10.58 -17.99
CA VAL A 310 -4.51 10.84 -16.53
C VAL A 310 -5.94 10.87 -15.95
N GLN A 311 -6.87 11.54 -16.61
CA GLN A 311 -8.28 11.58 -16.19
C GLN A 311 -8.94 10.21 -16.25
N ALA A 312 -8.68 9.43 -17.30
CA ALA A 312 -9.19 8.06 -17.40
C ALA A 312 -8.69 7.18 -16.24
N LYS A 313 -7.40 7.24 -15.91
CA LYS A 313 -6.84 6.50 -14.76
C LYS A 313 -7.43 6.97 -13.42
N ALA A 314 -7.61 8.28 -13.24
CA ALA A 314 -8.22 8.84 -12.04
C ALA A 314 -9.69 8.42 -11.88
N GLN A 315 -10.44 8.38 -12.99
CA GLN A 315 -11.83 7.94 -13.02
C GLN A 315 -11.93 6.46 -12.65
N ILE A 316 -11.10 5.59 -13.22
CA ILE A 316 -11.11 4.15 -12.90
C ILE A 316 -10.88 3.93 -11.39
N LEU A 317 -9.92 4.63 -10.78
CA LEU A 317 -9.69 4.49 -9.33
C LEU A 317 -10.87 5.01 -8.50
N THR A 318 -11.49 6.10 -8.93
CA THR A 318 -12.65 6.70 -8.24
C THR A 318 -13.86 5.79 -8.33
N ASP A 319 -14.17 5.25 -9.51
CA ASP A 319 -15.25 4.28 -9.72
C ASP A 319 -15.02 2.99 -8.93
N TYR A 320 -13.75 2.60 -8.76
CA TYR A 320 -13.37 1.47 -7.92
C TYR A 320 -13.43 1.75 -6.41
N GLY A 321 -13.70 3.00 -6.00
CA GLY A 321 -13.81 3.38 -4.58
C GLY A 321 -12.48 3.76 -3.91
N ILE A 322 -11.43 4.02 -4.69
CA ILE A 322 -10.13 4.51 -4.20
C ILE A 322 -9.98 6.00 -4.52
N THR A 323 -10.13 6.83 -3.50
CA THR A 323 -9.94 8.29 -3.59
C THR A 323 -8.53 8.72 -3.17
N THR A 324 -8.03 8.14 -2.08
CA THR A 324 -6.70 8.40 -1.50
C THR A 324 -6.03 7.09 -1.11
N ILE A 325 -4.70 7.12 -1.01
CA ILE A 325 -3.84 6.03 -0.55
C ILE A 325 -3.16 6.52 0.74
N ASP A 326 -3.36 5.79 1.83
CA ASP A 326 -2.75 6.08 3.13
C ASP A 326 -1.61 5.10 3.48
N ASP A 327 -0.99 5.28 4.64
CA ASP A 327 0.12 4.43 5.10
C ASP A 327 -0.26 2.94 5.26
N PHE A 328 -1.54 2.66 5.58
CA PHE A 328 -2.05 1.30 5.69
C PHE A 328 -2.13 0.67 4.30
N ASP A 329 -2.73 1.37 3.33
CA ASP A 329 -2.80 0.94 1.95
C ASP A 329 -1.40 0.69 1.35
N LEU A 330 -0.45 1.59 1.64
CA LEU A 330 0.96 1.44 1.24
C LEU A 330 1.57 0.15 1.79
N SER A 331 1.23 -0.24 3.03
CA SER A 331 1.74 -1.48 3.62
C SER A 331 1.20 -2.73 2.90
N ILE A 332 -0.04 -2.69 2.39
CA ILE A 332 -0.59 -3.76 1.55
C ILE A 332 0.09 -3.78 0.17
N ILE A 333 0.33 -2.62 -0.42
CA ILE A 333 1.07 -2.51 -1.69
C ILE A 333 2.50 -3.05 -1.54
N ASP A 334 3.19 -2.69 -0.46
CA ASP A 334 4.54 -3.13 -0.17
C ASP A 334 4.62 -4.64 0.08
N LEU A 335 3.60 -5.25 0.69
CA LEU A 335 3.50 -6.71 0.77
C LEU A 335 3.55 -7.36 -0.63
N VAL A 336 2.82 -6.79 -1.60
CA VAL A 336 2.78 -7.33 -2.96
C VAL A 336 4.09 -7.08 -3.71
N ARG A 337 4.71 -5.92 -3.49
CA ARG A 337 5.97 -5.50 -4.12
C ARG A 337 7.18 -6.27 -3.57
N ASN A 338 7.28 -6.40 -2.25
CA ASN A 338 8.44 -6.96 -1.56
C ASN A 338 8.25 -8.45 -1.23
N GLY A 339 7.02 -8.95 -1.21
CA GLY A 339 6.69 -10.35 -0.97
C GLY A 339 6.64 -10.76 0.51
N TYR A 340 6.80 -9.83 1.44
CA TYR A 340 6.70 -10.06 2.89
C TYR A 340 6.00 -8.89 3.59
N LEU A 341 5.48 -9.15 4.79
CA LEU A 341 4.78 -8.16 5.61
C LEU A 341 5.66 -7.77 6.81
N GLU A 342 5.80 -6.47 7.06
CA GLU A 342 6.44 -5.96 8.27
C GLU A 342 5.40 -5.87 9.40
N GLN A 343 5.17 -6.98 10.10
CA GLN A 343 4.10 -7.09 11.09
C GLN A 343 4.10 -5.96 12.12
N ALA A 344 5.26 -5.63 12.70
CA ALA A 344 5.37 -4.57 13.71
C ALA A 344 5.00 -3.17 13.19
N LYS A 345 5.22 -2.89 11.90
CA LYS A 345 4.80 -1.62 11.27
C LYS A 345 3.30 -1.63 11.00
N LEU A 346 2.78 -2.78 10.56
CA LEU A 346 1.35 -2.96 10.30
C LEU A 346 0.54 -2.85 11.60
N ASP A 347 0.97 -3.47 12.70
CA ASP A 347 0.26 -3.43 13.98
C ASP A 347 0.05 -1.98 14.46
N LYS A 348 1.11 -1.14 14.37
CA LYS A 348 1.02 0.30 14.68
C LYS A 348 0.09 1.08 13.74
N LEU A 349 -0.07 0.62 12.50
CA LEU A 349 -0.99 1.23 11.54
C LEU A 349 -2.44 0.82 11.82
N ILE A 350 -2.64 -0.44 12.20
CA ILE A 350 -3.94 -0.96 12.64
C ILE A 350 -4.40 -0.19 13.87
N GLU A 351 -3.56 -0.07 14.90
CA GLU A 351 -3.89 0.69 16.13
C GLU A 351 -4.38 2.11 15.80
N ARG A 352 -3.63 2.86 14.99
CA ARG A 352 -4.04 4.22 14.55
C ARG A 352 -5.33 4.24 13.74
N PHE A 353 -5.57 3.22 12.92
CA PHE A 353 -6.79 3.13 12.12
C PHE A 353 -8.01 2.76 12.98
N GLU A 354 -7.84 1.87 13.96
CA GLU A 354 -8.86 1.50 14.95
C GLU A 354 -9.23 2.70 15.84
N GLU A 355 -8.25 3.47 16.30
CA GLU A 355 -8.48 4.74 17.02
C GLU A 355 -9.35 5.70 16.19
N LYS A 356 -9.07 5.83 14.89
CA LYS A 356 -9.86 6.67 13.98
C LYS A 356 -11.28 6.13 13.78
N ILE A 357 -11.43 4.82 13.61
CA ILE A 357 -12.76 4.19 13.48
C ILE A 357 -13.56 4.44 14.76
N GLU A 358 -12.96 4.29 15.92
CA GLU A 358 -13.62 4.51 17.21
C GLU A 358 -14.02 5.98 17.37
N HIS A 359 -13.11 6.91 17.05
CA HIS A 359 -13.42 8.34 17.01
C HIS A 359 -14.64 8.63 16.10
N GLU A 360 -14.68 8.08 14.89
CA GLU A 360 -15.83 8.24 13.97
C GLU A 360 -17.14 7.70 14.56
N LYS A 361 -17.12 6.56 15.27
CA LYS A 361 -18.32 6.02 15.94
C LYS A 361 -18.86 6.97 17.01
N HIS A 362 -17.98 7.60 17.79
CA HIS A 362 -18.39 8.53 18.85
C HIS A 362 -18.85 9.88 18.29
N VAL A 363 -18.18 10.41 17.26
CA VAL A 363 -18.64 11.59 16.52
C VAL A 363 -20.03 11.33 15.91
N TYR A 364 -20.28 10.12 15.39
CA TYR A 364 -21.60 9.76 14.85
C TYR A 364 -22.70 9.83 15.93
N LYS A 365 -22.46 9.33 17.14
CA LYS A 365 -23.44 9.42 18.24
C LYS A 365 -23.75 10.87 18.62
N LEU A 366 -22.73 11.72 18.73
CA LEU A 366 -22.91 13.15 19.00
C LEU A 366 -23.72 13.82 17.88
N ARG A 367 -23.42 13.50 16.62
CA ARG A 367 -24.17 13.98 15.46
C ARG A 367 -25.62 13.52 15.47
N GLU A 368 -25.89 12.28 15.84
CA GLU A 368 -27.26 11.76 15.98
C GLU A 368 -28.02 12.51 17.09
N ALA A 369 -27.38 12.81 18.22
CA ALA A 369 -27.99 13.65 19.26
C ALA A 369 -28.35 15.04 18.71
N TRP A 370 -27.45 15.68 17.96
CA TRP A 370 -27.74 16.93 17.26
C TRP A 370 -28.85 16.79 16.21
N ASN A 371 -28.89 15.71 15.44
CA ASN A 371 -29.99 15.46 14.50
C ASN A 371 -31.33 15.37 15.23
N GLN A 372 -31.35 14.72 16.41
CA GLN A 372 -32.55 14.64 17.24
C GLN A 372 -32.99 15.99 17.80
N TYR A 373 -32.05 16.86 18.16
CA TYR A 373 -32.33 18.23 18.57
C TYR A 373 -32.92 19.06 17.42
N HIS A 374 -32.33 18.98 16.22
CA HIS A 374 -32.74 19.81 15.07
C HIS A 374 -33.99 19.29 14.31
N LYS A 375 -34.41 18.03 14.49
CA LYS A 375 -35.47 17.43 13.66
C LYS A 375 -36.88 17.94 13.95
N SER A 376 -37.13 18.62 15.08
CA SER A 376 -38.50 19.02 15.47
C SER A 376 -38.54 20.13 16.52
N PHE A 377 -39.67 20.85 16.58
CA PHE A 377 -40.02 21.79 17.66
C PHE A 377 -40.87 21.15 18.77
N LEU A 378 -40.84 19.81 18.90
CA LEU A 378 -41.59 19.12 19.96
C LEU A 378 -40.92 19.36 21.32
N ASP A 379 -41.71 19.40 22.39
CA ASP A 379 -41.21 19.46 23.77
C ASP A 379 -40.77 18.07 24.23
N ASN A 380 -39.60 17.63 23.74
CA ASN A 380 -39.00 16.32 24.01
C ASN A 380 -37.66 16.43 24.74
N GLU A 381 -37.47 17.49 25.54
CA GLU A 381 -36.22 17.78 26.26
C GLU A 381 -35.60 16.55 26.97
N PRO A 382 -36.35 15.71 27.72
CA PRO A 382 -35.76 14.55 28.39
C PRO A 382 -35.07 13.57 27.43
N SER A 383 -35.64 13.38 26.24
CA SER A 383 -35.07 12.50 25.21
C SER A 383 -33.81 13.10 24.58
N ILE A 384 -33.77 14.43 24.43
CA ILE A 384 -32.62 15.13 23.87
C ILE A 384 -31.45 15.09 24.86
N VAL A 385 -31.71 15.39 26.12
CA VAL A 385 -30.67 15.38 27.16
C VAL A 385 -30.12 13.97 27.39
N GLU A 386 -30.97 12.94 27.35
CA GLU A 386 -30.51 11.55 27.40
C GLU A 386 -29.59 11.19 26.21
N ALA A 387 -29.93 11.64 24.99
CA ALA A 387 -29.11 11.39 23.81
C ALA A 387 -27.70 12.03 23.92
N PHE A 388 -27.62 13.27 24.42
CA PHE A 388 -26.33 13.92 24.68
C PHE A 388 -25.57 13.29 25.85
N SER A 389 -26.27 12.90 26.92
CA SER A 389 -25.66 12.21 28.07
C SER A 389 -25.03 10.88 27.64
N GLU A 390 -25.69 10.11 26.79
CA GLU A 390 -25.16 8.87 26.24
C GLU A 390 -23.97 9.10 25.29
N ALA A 391 -24.00 10.17 24.49
CA ALA A 391 -22.88 10.56 23.64
C ALA A 391 -21.65 10.93 24.49
N ILE A 392 -21.81 11.72 25.55
CA ILE A 392 -20.75 12.08 26.51
C ILE A 392 -20.22 10.83 27.21
N ARG A 393 -21.11 10.02 27.81
CA ARG A 393 -20.74 8.82 28.57
C ARG A 393 -19.94 7.83 27.75
N SER A 394 -20.26 7.69 26.47
CA SER A 394 -19.57 6.75 25.60
C SER A 394 -18.34 7.33 24.91
N GLY A 395 -18.26 8.64 24.69
CA GLY A 395 -17.30 9.21 23.73
C GLY A 395 -16.58 10.48 24.14
N LEU A 396 -16.64 10.92 25.41
CA LEU A 396 -16.04 12.19 25.86
C LEU A 396 -14.56 12.34 25.45
N HIS A 397 -13.78 11.26 25.45
CA HIS A 397 -12.36 11.23 25.05
C HIS A 397 -12.10 11.59 23.59
N PHE A 398 -13.13 11.49 22.74
CA PHE A 398 -13.05 11.78 21.32
C PHE A 398 -13.61 13.16 20.97
N PHE A 399 -14.16 13.89 21.94
CA PHE A 399 -14.72 15.21 21.67
C PHE A 399 -13.58 16.22 21.50
N THR A 400 -13.75 17.13 20.55
CA THR A 400 -12.96 18.37 20.48
C THR A 400 -13.47 19.39 21.51
N VAL A 401 -12.64 20.41 21.80
CA VAL A 401 -13.02 21.54 22.65
C VAL A 401 -14.30 22.22 22.12
N HIS A 402 -14.42 22.37 20.80
CA HIS A 402 -15.58 22.99 20.16
C HIS A 402 -16.86 22.16 20.34
N GLU A 403 -16.77 20.83 20.15
CA GLU A 403 -17.91 19.93 20.30
C GLU A 403 -18.43 19.91 21.74
N LEU A 404 -17.54 19.80 22.73
CA LEU A 404 -17.94 19.85 24.13
C LEU A 404 -18.53 21.22 24.52
N ASN A 405 -17.94 22.32 24.03
CA ASN A 405 -18.48 23.66 24.26
C ASN A 405 -19.92 23.80 23.73
N SER A 406 -20.19 23.28 22.52
CA SER A 406 -21.51 23.36 21.90
C SER A 406 -22.58 22.61 22.71
N VAL A 407 -22.22 21.46 23.28
CA VAL A 407 -23.12 20.72 24.19
C VAL A 407 -23.28 21.46 25.51
N ALA A 408 -22.20 22.04 26.06
CA ALA A 408 -22.26 22.81 27.30
C ALA A 408 -23.16 24.04 27.18
N ASP A 409 -23.12 24.76 26.06
CA ASP A 409 -24.00 25.89 25.78
C ASP A 409 -25.47 25.46 25.77
N LEU A 410 -25.81 24.35 25.11
CA LEU A 410 -27.17 23.80 25.14
C LEU A 410 -27.64 23.47 26.58
N TYR A 411 -26.79 22.85 27.41
CA TYR A 411 -27.15 22.54 28.80
C TYR A 411 -27.37 23.81 29.63
N TYR A 412 -26.67 24.90 29.33
CA TYR A 412 -26.89 26.19 29.96
C TYR A 412 -28.21 26.82 29.50
N GLU A 413 -28.50 26.79 28.20
CA GLU A 413 -29.77 27.28 27.62
C GLU A 413 -30.99 26.54 28.20
N LEU A 414 -30.86 25.24 28.48
CA LEU A 414 -31.90 24.42 29.11
C LEU A 414 -31.97 24.58 30.64
N ASN A 415 -31.15 25.43 31.27
CA ASN A 415 -31.03 25.59 32.73
C ASN A 415 -30.57 24.32 33.48
N ARG A 416 -29.72 23.51 32.85
CA ARG A 416 -29.19 22.23 33.37
C ARG A 416 -27.67 22.22 33.52
N ALA A 417 -27.09 23.39 33.79
CA ALA A 417 -25.63 23.58 33.90
C ALA A 417 -24.92 22.57 34.82
N GLY A 418 -25.53 22.22 35.97
CA GLY A 418 -24.92 21.28 36.92
C GLY A 418 -24.73 19.86 36.37
N GLU A 419 -25.44 19.46 35.32
CA GLU A 419 -25.35 18.13 34.72
C GLU A 419 -24.15 18.01 33.77
N ILE A 420 -23.69 19.11 33.16
CA ILE A 420 -22.55 19.10 32.23
C ILE A 420 -21.21 19.35 32.92
N HIS A 421 -21.20 19.98 34.11
CA HIS A 421 -19.96 20.28 34.86
C HIS A 421 -19.05 19.07 35.08
N PRO A 422 -19.53 17.89 35.50
CA PRO A 422 -18.67 16.72 35.69
C PRO A 422 -17.94 16.29 34.40
N ALA A 423 -18.60 16.40 33.25
CA ALA A 423 -18.00 16.07 31.96
C ALA A 423 -16.93 17.10 31.56
N ILE A 424 -17.18 18.39 31.81
CA ILE A 424 -16.19 19.45 31.59
C ILE A 424 -14.97 19.25 32.49
N ASP A 425 -15.19 18.94 33.78
CA ASP A 425 -14.11 18.70 34.72
C ASP A 425 -13.27 17.49 34.33
N GLN A 426 -13.92 16.38 33.97
CA GLN A 426 -13.23 15.20 33.48
C GLN A 426 -12.44 15.50 32.19
N TYR A 427 -13.01 16.28 31.27
CA TYR A 427 -12.35 16.63 30.02
C TYR A 427 -11.09 17.45 30.26
N VAL A 428 -11.18 18.49 31.09
CA VAL A 428 -10.03 19.35 31.44
C VAL A 428 -8.97 18.60 32.24
N LEU A 429 -9.37 17.66 33.13
CA LEU A 429 -8.43 16.92 33.98
C LEU A 429 -7.76 15.74 33.28
N ASP A 430 -8.48 15.00 32.42
CA ASP A 430 -8.00 13.71 31.91
C ASP A 430 -7.66 13.72 30.42
N ILE A 431 -8.25 14.64 29.64
CA ILE A 431 -8.17 14.66 28.17
C ILE A 431 -7.25 15.78 27.68
N ILE A 432 -7.44 17.02 28.13
CA ILE A 432 -6.57 18.16 27.78
C ILE A 432 -5.07 17.86 28.01
N PRO A 433 -4.63 17.27 29.14
CA PRO A 433 -3.20 17.00 29.37
C PRO A 433 -2.61 15.92 28.46
N LYS A 434 -3.45 15.11 27.82
CA LYS A 434 -3.02 14.05 26.88
C LYS A 434 -3.16 14.49 25.42
N SER A 435 -3.67 15.70 25.19
CA SER A 435 -3.83 16.29 23.87
C SER A 435 -2.55 17.02 23.42
N ASP A 436 -2.55 17.56 22.21
CA ASP A 436 -1.47 18.41 21.68
C ASP A 436 -1.61 19.90 22.11
N LEU A 437 -2.59 20.25 22.96
CA LEU A 437 -2.83 21.63 23.43
C LEU A 437 -1.90 21.97 24.61
N GLU A 438 -0.96 22.89 24.42
CA GLU A 438 -0.01 23.33 25.44
C GLU A 438 -0.47 24.65 26.11
N ASP A 439 -1.08 25.57 25.36
CA ASP A 439 -1.55 26.85 25.87
C ASP A 439 -2.87 27.35 25.23
N GLU A 440 -3.34 28.53 25.70
CA GLU A 440 -4.61 29.10 25.25
C GLU A 440 -4.68 29.36 23.74
N ASN A 441 -3.55 29.61 23.08
CA ASN A 441 -3.50 29.92 21.64
C ASN A 441 -3.65 28.68 20.76
N ASP A 442 -3.42 27.49 21.32
CA ASP A 442 -3.62 26.22 20.62
C ASP A 442 -5.12 25.92 20.44
N ILE A 443 -5.99 26.59 21.21
CA ILE A 443 -7.44 26.43 21.12
C ILE A 443 -7.98 27.32 20.01
N PHE A 444 -8.30 26.68 18.88
CA PHE A 444 -9.01 27.32 17.78
C PHE A 444 -10.47 27.62 18.17
N HIS A 445 -10.75 28.91 18.42
CA HIS A 445 -12.00 29.45 19.00
C HIS A 445 -12.20 29.09 20.47
N TRP A 446 -11.98 30.09 21.32
CA TRP A 446 -12.14 29.96 22.76
C TRP A 446 -13.59 29.61 23.15
N PRO A 447 -13.83 28.67 24.08
CA PRO A 447 -15.17 28.30 24.55
C PRO A 447 -15.99 29.49 25.04
N THR A 448 -17.21 29.61 24.52
CA THR A 448 -18.23 30.58 24.95
C THR A 448 -18.84 30.23 26.30
N ASN A 449 -18.88 28.93 26.64
CA ASN A 449 -19.42 28.47 27.90
C ASN A 449 -18.58 29.00 29.09
N PRO A 450 -19.17 29.72 30.06
CA PRO A 450 -18.42 30.41 31.10
C PRO A 450 -17.68 29.44 32.04
N TYR A 451 -18.28 28.30 32.39
CA TYR A 451 -17.62 27.32 33.26
C TYR A 451 -16.48 26.62 32.53
N PHE A 452 -16.70 26.18 31.28
CA PHE A 452 -15.64 25.53 30.51
C PHE A 452 -14.44 26.46 30.27
N SER A 453 -14.72 27.71 29.89
CA SER A 453 -13.73 28.78 29.73
C SER A 453 -12.91 28.99 31.01
N GLN A 454 -13.56 29.06 32.17
CA GLN A 454 -12.88 29.21 33.46
C GLN A 454 -11.96 28.00 33.75
N ARG A 455 -12.45 26.78 33.55
CA ARG A 455 -11.70 25.55 33.87
C ARG A 455 -10.47 25.39 32.97
N LEU A 456 -10.57 25.74 31.69
CA LEU A 456 -9.41 25.78 30.80
C LEU A 456 -8.39 26.84 31.21
N LYS A 457 -8.85 28.05 31.58
CA LYS A 457 -7.96 29.10 32.12
C LYS A 457 -7.24 28.64 33.37
N GLU A 458 -7.95 27.99 34.30
CA GLU A 458 -7.35 27.43 35.52
C GLU A 458 -6.33 26.33 35.19
N HIS A 459 -6.61 25.49 34.19
CA HIS A 459 -5.69 24.46 33.72
C HIS A 459 -4.38 25.06 33.18
N PHE A 460 -4.48 25.99 32.22
CA PHE A 460 -3.30 26.61 31.61
C PHE A 460 -2.57 27.56 32.56
N SER A 461 -3.29 28.27 33.44
CA SER A 461 -2.69 29.14 34.47
C SER A 461 -2.05 28.37 35.63
N GLY A 462 -2.55 27.18 35.93
CA GLY A 462 -2.04 26.30 36.97
C GLY A 462 -0.80 25.50 36.55
N ALA A 463 -0.53 25.37 35.25
CA ALA A 463 0.49 24.48 34.72
C ALA A 463 1.93 25.02 34.75
N ASN A 464 2.18 26.33 34.85
CA ASN A 464 3.52 26.89 35.08
C ASN A 464 3.42 28.40 35.31
N ARG A 465 3.86 28.91 36.46
CA ARG A 465 4.19 30.35 36.59
C ARG A 465 5.61 30.56 36.06
N PRO A 466 5.82 31.13 34.86
CA PRO A 466 7.18 31.35 34.33
C PRO A 466 8.06 32.24 35.21
N ASN A 467 7.48 33.03 36.12
CA ASN A 467 8.22 33.91 37.02
C ASN A 467 8.90 33.21 38.21
N THR A 468 8.65 31.91 38.46
CA THR A 468 9.32 31.13 39.53
C THR A 468 10.42 30.20 39.03
N LEU A 469 10.51 29.95 37.72
CA LEU A 469 11.50 29.06 37.14
C LEU A 469 12.86 29.77 37.00
N THR A 470 13.94 29.02 37.18
CA THR A 470 15.31 29.47 36.89
C THR A 470 15.52 29.64 35.38
N PHE A 471 16.55 30.40 34.99
CA PHE A 471 16.89 30.55 33.57
C PHE A 471 17.19 29.19 32.92
N GLU A 472 17.84 28.29 33.64
CA GLU A 472 18.18 26.94 33.19
C GLU A 472 16.94 26.08 32.92
N GLU A 473 15.98 26.04 33.85
CA GLU A 473 14.72 25.30 33.68
C GLU A 473 13.91 25.79 32.48
N LEU A 474 13.89 27.11 32.25
CA LEU A 474 13.20 27.70 31.08
C LEU A 474 13.87 27.30 29.75
N ILE A 475 15.20 27.23 29.71
CA ILE A 475 15.93 26.77 28.52
C ILE A 475 15.71 25.28 28.29
N GLU A 476 15.66 24.46 29.34
CA GLU A 476 15.33 23.05 29.22
C GLU A 476 13.91 22.84 28.67
N LEU A 477 12.92 23.59 29.16
CA LEU A 477 11.56 23.56 28.62
C LEU A 477 11.53 23.95 27.13
N ALA A 478 12.24 25.02 26.76
CA ALA A 478 12.36 25.46 25.36
C ALA A 478 13.01 24.41 24.45
N LEU A 479 13.93 23.59 24.97
CA LEU A 479 14.61 22.55 24.19
C LEU A 479 13.77 21.28 23.99
N HIS A 480 12.81 21.01 24.88
CA HIS A 480 12.00 19.79 24.88
C HIS A 480 10.55 20.00 24.41
N SER A 481 10.05 21.25 24.36
CA SER A 481 8.73 21.56 23.75
C SER A 481 8.76 21.39 22.23
N LYS A 482 7.62 20.95 21.65
CA LYS A 482 7.42 20.91 20.18
C LYS A 482 7.49 22.31 19.55
N ASN A 483 7.05 23.34 20.28
CA ASN A 483 6.96 24.73 19.82
C ASN A 483 8.15 25.59 20.30
N GLY A 484 8.94 25.10 21.25
CA GLY A 484 10.21 25.70 21.69
C GLY A 484 10.07 27.13 22.19
N MET A 485 10.81 28.08 21.61
CA MET A 485 10.72 29.52 21.98
C MET A 485 9.40 30.18 21.56
N GLN A 486 8.52 29.48 20.84
CA GLN A 486 7.20 29.99 20.46
C GLN A 486 6.15 29.79 21.55
N THR A 487 6.42 28.92 22.52
CA THR A 487 5.57 28.76 23.70
C THR A 487 5.61 30.04 24.53
N ARG A 488 4.46 30.72 24.67
CA ARG A 488 4.40 32.08 25.26
C ARG A 488 4.92 32.12 26.69
N SER A 489 4.56 31.14 27.51
CA SER A 489 5.01 31.06 28.90
C SER A 489 6.54 30.95 29.02
N VAL A 490 7.17 30.16 28.14
CA VAL A 490 8.63 30.01 28.08
C VAL A 490 9.28 31.32 27.63
N LEU A 491 8.76 31.93 26.57
CA LEU A 491 9.26 33.22 26.08
C LEU A 491 9.14 34.32 27.15
N GLU A 492 8.01 34.38 27.85
CA GLU A 492 7.73 35.33 28.94
C GLU A 492 8.68 35.13 30.13
N GLY A 493 8.89 33.88 30.54
CA GLY A 493 9.85 33.55 31.59
C GLY A 493 11.26 33.98 31.25
N ILE A 494 11.73 33.71 30.03
CA ILE A 494 13.08 34.06 29.57
C ILE A 494 13.21 35.58 29.38
N TYR A 495 12.16 36.23 28.89
CA TYR A 495 12.08 37.68 28.71
C TYR A 495 12.27 38.45 30.03
N HIS A 496 11.66 37.99 31.12
CA HIS A 496 11.73 38.67 32.42
C HIS A 496 13.08 38.53 33.15
N LYS A 497 13.99 37.70 32.66
CA LYS A 497 15.32 37.49 33.25
C LYS A 497 16.26 38.65 32.92
N ASP A 498 17.15 38.99 33.85
CA ASP A 498 18.05 40.13 33.68
C ASP A 498 19.32 39.74 32.89
N ASP A 499 20.10 40.72 32.43
CA ASP A 499 21.33 40.45 31.64
C ASP A 499 22.35 39.57 32.40
N LYS A 500 22.31 39.59 33.74
CA LYS A 500 23.20 38.82 34.59
C LYS A 500 22.82 37.34 34.59
N ASP A 501 21.52 37.02 34.58
CA ASP A 501 21.01 35.65 34.46
C ASP A 501 21.49 35.00 33.15
N TYR A 502 21.39 35.73 32.02
CA TYR A 502 21.88 35.27 30.72
C TYR A 502 23.38 35.02 30.75
N THR A 503 24.14 35.97 31.32
CA THR A 503 25.61 35.88 31.37
C THR A 503 26.07 34.72 32.25
N LEU A 504 25.49 34.56 33.45
CA LEU A 504 25.81 33.47 34.38
C LEU A 504 25.49 32.11 33.77
N TYR A 505 24.33 31.97 33.12
CA TYR A 505 23.95 30.73 32.47
C TYR A 505 24.87 30.40 31.28
N LEU A 506 25.14 31.37 30.39
CA LEU A 506 26.03 31.14 29.25
C LEU A 506 27.48 30.86 29.68
N GLU A 507 27.92 31.39 30.82
CA GLU A 507 29.21 31.09 31.42
C GLU A 507 29.27 29.69 32.06
N SER A 508 28.17 29.22 32.66
CA SER A 508 28.12 27.90 33.30
C SER A 508 28.00 26.73 32.31
N LEU A 509 27.63 27.00 31.05
CA LEU A 509 27.47 25.97 30.02
C LEU A 509 28.81 25.34 29.57
N ASP A 510 29.11 24.15 30.06
CA ASP A 510 30.21 23.29 29.61
C ASP A 510 29.72 22.02 28.92
N SER A 511 29.04 22.18 27.77
CA SER A 511 28.56 21.04 26.99
C SER A 511 28.53 21.31 25.49
N TYR A 512 28.45 20.24 24.69
CA TYR A 512 28.26 20.33 23.24
C TYR A 512 26.95 21.02 22.83
N ASN A 513 26.00 21.20 23.75
CA ASN A 513 24.72 21.87 23.50
C ASN A 513 24.80 23.40 23.46
N LEU A 514 25.89 24.02 23.92
CA LEU A 514 26.06 25.48 23.96
C LEU A 514 25.69 26.16 22.62
N THR A 515 26.18 25.61 21.50
CA THR A 515 25.92 26.21 20.18
C THR A 515 24.46 26.09 19.76
N LYS A 516 23.76 25.02 20.16
CA LYS A 516 22.34 24.82 19.88
C LYS A 516 21.50 25.83 20.66
N ILE A 517 21.77 25.96 21.96
CA ILE A 517 21.09 26.88 22.88
C ILE A 517 21.27 28.33 22.42
N VAL A 518 22.51 28.75 22.18
CA VAL A 518 22.79 30.13 21.74
C VAL A 518 22.11 30.45 20.41
N ARG A 519 22.09 29.52 19.45
CA ARG A 519 21.38 29.74 18.18
C ARG A 519 19.87 29.81 18.35
N MET A 520 19.29 29.05 19.28
CA MET A 520 17.86 29.11 19.58
C MET A 520 17.47 30.51 20.09
N LEU A 521 18.22 31.03 21.06
CA LEU A 521 18.00 32.38 21.60
C LEU A 521 18.29 33.49 20.58
N LEU A 522 19.35 33.36 19.78
CA LEU A 522 19.68 34.36 18.76
C LEU A 522 18.69 34.39 17.58
N LYS A 523 17.97 33.29 17.33
CA LYS A 523 16.92 33.25 16.30
C LYS A 523 15.69 34.07 16.67
N CYS A 524 15.46 34.39 17.95
CA CYS A 524 14.35 35.23 18.37
C CYS A 524 14.35 36.59 17.64
N GLY A 525 15.52 37.18 17.39
CA GLY A 525 15.61 38.46 16.67
C GLY A 525 15.21 38.39 15.18
N GLN A 526 15.02 37.19 14.64
CA GLN A 526 14.59 36.96 13.26
C GLN A 526 13.10 36.60 13.15
N ILE A 527 12.39 36.49 14.28
CA ILE A 527 10.96 36.18 14.32
C ILE A 527 10.17 37.47 14.11
N THR A 528 9.10 37.38 13.31
CA THR A 528 8.16 38.48 13.08
C THR A 528 6.76 38.00 13.41
N THR A 529 6.07 38.73 14.29
CA THR A 529 4.68 38.48 14.70
C THR A 529 3.85 39.76 14.63
N SER A 530 2.53 39.61 14.45
CA SER A 530 1.58 40.73 14.46
C SER A 530 1.28 41.26 15.86
N ASN A 531 1.66 40.54 16.92
CA ASN A 531 1.45 40.94 18.30
C ASN A 531 2.65 41.78 18.80
N GLU A 532 2.44 43.08 19.01
CA GLU A 532 3.50 44.02 19.42
C GLU A 532 4.21 43.62 20.73
N ILE A 533 3.47 43.11 21.71
CA ILE A 533 4.02 42.66 22.99
C ILE A 533 4.94 41.46 22.77
N THR A 534 4.48 40.48 21.99
CA THR A 534 5.26 39.27 21.70
C THR A 534 6.49 39.58 20.85
N GLN A 535 6.37 40.54 19.93
CA GLN A 535 7.49 41.04 19.11
C GLN A 535 8.58 41.66 20.00
N ASP A 536 8.20 42.52 20.94
CA ASP A 536 9.12 43.14 21.91
C ASP A 536 9.85 42.07 22.75
N MET A 537 9.14 41.02 23.17
CA MET A 537 9.73 39.92 23.92
C MET A 537 10.81 39.18 23.13
N TYR A 538 10.54 38.83 21.86
CA TYR A 538 11.54 38.18 21.00
C TYR A 538 12.77 39.06 20.76
N GLU A 539 12.56 40.35 20.52
CA GLU A 539 13.64 41.33 20.32
C GLU A 539 14.51 41.46 21.57
N LEU A 540 13.91 41.55 22.76
CA LEU A 540 14.66 41.67 24.00
C LEU A 540 15.41 40.40 24.36
N VAL A 541 14.83 39.21 24.20
CA VAL A 541 15.55 37.93 24.41
C VAL A 541 16.79 37.86 23.52
N PHE A 542 16.66 38.28 22.26
CA PHE A 542 17.78 38.37 21.33
C PHE A 542 18.85 39.36 21.78
N ILE A 543 18.45 40.59 22.14
CA ILE A 543 19.35 41.66 22.58
C ILE A 543 20.15 41.23 23.82
N LYS A 544 19.46 40.73 24.85
CA LYS A 544 20.09 40.27 26.11
C LYS A 544 21.09 39.15 25.86
N THR A 545 20.73 38.19 25.00
CA THR A 545 21.61 37.09 24.60
C THR A 545 22.87 37.60 23.89
N TYR A 546 22.72 38.45 22.87
CA TYR A 546 23.85 38.93 22.09
C TYR A 546 24.78 39.83 22.92
N ARG A 547 24.21 40.65 23.80
CA ARG A 547 24.95 41.49 24.75
C ARG A 547 25.79 40.64 25.71
N SER A 548 25.18 39.62 26.32
CA SER A 548 25.86 38.69 27.24
C SER A 548 27.02 37.95 26.55
N LEU A 549 26.81 37.49 25.31
CA LEU A 549 27.87 36.87 24.52
C LEU A 549 29.02 37.84 24.19
N SER A 550 28.69 39.10 23.88
CA SER A 550 29.69 40.13 23.59
C SER A 550 30.53 40.46 24.82
N GLU A 551 29.90 40.48 25.99
CA GLU A 551 30.59 40.61 27.28
C GLU A 551 31.55 39.43 27.50
N LEU A 552 31.07 38.19 27.40
CA LEU A 552 31.89 36.98 27.56
C LEU A 552 33.05 36.91 26.56
N ALA A 553 32.82 37.36 25.32
CA ALA A 553 33.84 37.45 24.28
C ALA A 553 34.98 38.43 24.63
N SER A 554 34.69 39.48 25.39
CA SER A 554 35.68 40.47 25.82
C SER A 554 36.64 39.95 26.91
N ARG A 555 36.26 38.88 27.64
CA ARG A 555 37.02 38.35 28.78
C ARG A 555 38.29 37.60 28.40
N SER A 556 38.41 37.05 27.18
CA SER A 556 39.63 36.38 26.71
C SER A 556 39.73 36.29 25.18
N GLN A 557 40.95 36.12 24.64
CA GLN A 557 41.14 35.88 23.20
C GLN A 557 40.47 34.59 22.71
N LEU A 558 40.39 33.57 23.57
CA LEU A 558 39.69 32.32 23.26
C LEU A 558 38.19 32.55 23.12
N ASN A 559 37.57 33.30 24.05
CA ASN A 559 36.14 33.61 23.96
C ASN A 559 35.83 34.51 22.76
N LYS A 560 36.71 35.47 22.46
CA LYS A 560 36.62 36.28 21.22
C LYS A 560 36.63 35.40 19.97
N SER A 561 37.49 34.39 19.91
CA SER A 561 37.50 33.40 18.83
C SER A 561 36.21 32.57 18.79
N ARG A 562 35.72 32.09 19.95
CA ARG A 562 34.47 31.31 20.05
C ARG A 562 33.23 32.09 19.59
N MET A 563 33.22 33.42 19.77
CA MET A 563 32.13 34.31 19.33
C MET A 563 32.05 34.46 17.80
N SER A 564 33.12 34.16 17.06
CA SER A 564 33.17 34.33 15.59
C SER A 564 32.01 33.66 14.85
N LYS A 565 31.57 32.48 15.32
CA LYS A 565 30.45 31.72 14.73
C LYS A 565 29.07 32.38 14.88
N PHE A 566 28.96 33.46 15.65
CA PHE A 566 27.72 34.23 15.85
C PHE A 566 27.79 35.66 15.29
N GLN A 567 28.89 36.05 14.64
CA GLN A 567 29.06 37.40 14.08
C GLN A 567 28.01 37.78 13.02
N GLY A 568 27.39 36.79 12.37
CA GLY A 568 26.29 37.03 11.42
C GLY A 568 25.09 37.80 12.01
N PHE A 569 24.91 37.76 13.33
CA PHE A 569 23.83 38.47 14.03
C PHE A 569 24.19 39.91 14.43
N GLU A 570 25.44 40.35 14.26
CA GLU A 570 25.92 41.66 14.76
C GLU A 570 25.14 42.85 14.16
N LYS A 571 24.87 42.80 12.86
CA LYS A 571 24.11 43.86 12.18
C LYS A 571 22.69 43.97 12.71
N LEU A 572 22.04 42.83 12.94
CA LEU A 572 20.68 42.76 13.47
C LEU A 572 20.64 43.25 14.92
N TYR A 573 21.62 42.87 15.74
CA TYR A 573 21.79 43.37 17.11
C TYR A 573 21.88 44.88 17.16
N ARG A 574 22.77 45.50 16.36
CA ARG A 574 22.91 46.96 16.33
C ARG A 574 21.59 47.64 15.95
N SER A 575 20.90 47.11 14.93
CA SER A 575 19.62 47.65 14.48
C SER A 575 18.54 47.61 15.56
N LEU A 576 18.34 46.45 16.19
CA LEU A 576 17.29 46.25 17.19
C LEU A 576 17.62 46.98 18.50
N GLU A 577 18.90 47.03 18.91
CA GLU A 577 19.29 47.76 20.11
C GLU A 577 19.13 49.28 19.95
N ASP A 578 19.44 49.83 18.77
CA ASP A 578 19.23 51.25 18.47
C ASP A 578 17.74 51.61 18.40
N GLN A 579 16.90 50.71 17.88
CA GLN A 579 15.44 50.87 17.90
C GLN A 579 14.89 50.83 19.32
N HIS A 580 15.34 49.89 20.15
CA HIS A 580 14.93 49.80 21.55
C HIS A 580 15.30 51.05 22.34
N LYS A 581 16.55 51.53 22.22
CA LYS A 581 17.01 52.74 22.90
C LYS A 581 16.19 53.97 22.51
N LYS A 582 15.73 54.05 21.25
CA LYS A 582 14.83 55.13 20.80
C LYS A 582 13.44 55.00 21.41
N ARG A 583 12.85 53.79 21.42
CA ARG A 583 11.55 53.52 22.06
C ARG A 583 11.57 53.83 23.56
N ASP A 584 12.66 53.48 24.25
CA ASP A 584 12.83 53.74 25.68
C ASP A 584 12.99 55.25 25.96
N ALA A 585 13.76 55.97 25.12
CA ALA A 585 13.90 57.43 25.22
C ALA A 585 12.59 58.21 24.92
N GLU A 586 11.73 57.67 24.05
CA GLU A 586 10.39 58.22 23.76
C GLU A 586 9.39 57.95 24.89
N ARG A 587 9.51 56.81 25.59
CA ARG A 587 8.74 56.48 26.80
C ARG A 587 9.15 57.35 27.99
N ASP A 588 10.44 57.60 28.21
CA ASP A 588 10.93 58.47 29.29
C ASP A 588 10.64 59.96 29.08
N CYS A 589 10.40 60.40 27.84
CA CYS A 589 10.02 61.78 27.51
C CYS A 589 8.50 62.06 27.60
N SER A 590 7.67 61.08 27.98
CA SER A 590 6.20 61.23 28.11
C SER A 590 5.75 61.05 29.56
N PRO A 591 5.83 62.08 30.44
CA PRO A 591 5.32 61.99 31.79
C PRO A 591 3.82 62.34 31.80
N ASP A 592 2.95 61.44 31.35
CA ASP A 592 1.51 61.49 31.68
C ASP A 592 0.80 60.20 31.24
N ALA A 593 0.67 59.26 32.17
CA ALA A 593 -0.54 58.44 32.37
C ALA A 593 -0.42 57.66 33.68
N SER A 594 -1.25 58.04 34.64
CA SER A 594 -1.48 57.41 35.95
C SER A 594 -1.78 55.90 35.86
N PRO A 595 -1.51 55.12 36.92
CA PRO A 595 -1.94 53.73 36.98
C PRO A 595 -3.43 53.66 37.35
N GLU A 596 -4.27 53.22 36.44
CA GLU A 596 -5.61 52.72 36.77
C GLU A 596 -5.64 51.19 36.70
N HIS A 597 -6.37 50.65 37.68
CA HIS A 597 -6.38 49.28 38.21
C HIS A 597 -6.86 48.18 37.27
#